data_AF-A0A7Y5GCK0-F1
#
_entry.id   AF-A0A7Y5GCK0-F1
#
_cell.length_a   1.000
_cell.length_b   1.000
_cell.length_c   1.000
_cell.angle_alpha   90.00
_cell.angle_beta   90.00
_cell.angle_gamma   90.00
#
_symmetry.space_group_name_H-M   'P 1'
#
loop_
_entity.id
_entity.type
_entity.pdbx_description
1 polymer ?
#
loop_
_entity_poly.entity_id
_entity_poly.type
_entity_poly.pdbx_seq_one_letter_code
_entity_poly.pdbx_strand_id
1 'polypeptide(L)'
;MILELSKFNNTPVTRRTLLHAAGLAAVSAGKGYAWTSPIIDTHIHLFDTTRPQGVPWPDSKNTVLYRPALPDRYRKIAAPLGISGAIVVEASPWLDDNQWVLDVAAKDPMIVGVIGNLEPGERDFGRHLERLQRNPLFRGIRYGNLWGRNLGAGLDKPAFISSLKLLSQAHLTLDTANPTPALLSDVIRLTSMVPELRVVIDHLPARRNYHAHLREIGSRPQIFAKLSAVFRRIDGRVPRELSVYRQTLDELFGVFGEDRILYGSDWPNSDQLRPYEDVLALVQEYFRDKSATTAQKYFWRNSVRAYGWVKRAPSQPG
;
A
#
# COMPACT_ATOMS: atom_id res chain seq x y z
N MET A 1 -2.63 7.57 78.10
CA MET A 1 -3.91 7.11 78.68
C MET A 1 -4.72 6.52 77.53
N ILE A 2 -4.37 5.29 77.12
CA ILE A 2 -5.08 4.02 77.39
C ILE A 2 -6.43 4.00 76.62
N LEU A 3 -6.49 3.43 75.41
CA LEU A 3 -6.65 2.01 75.03
C LEU A 3 -8.10 1.51 75.14
N GLU A 4 -8.68 1.08 74.02
CA GLU A 4 -9.54 -0.12 73.86
C GLU A 4 -9.43 -0.56 72.37
N LEU A 5 -8.70 -1.64 72.07
CA LEU A 5 -9.11 -3.06 72.05
C LEU A 5 -9.99 -3.44 70.85
N SER A 6 -9.39 -4.12 69.86
CA SER A 6 -9.73 -5.53 69.60
C SER A 6 -8.82 -6.14 68.51
N LYS A 7 -8.22 -7.27 68.88
CA LYS A 7 -7.43 -8.18 68.06
C LYS A 7 -8.37 -9.01 67.20
N PHE A 8 -8.00 -9.38 65.96
CA PHE A 8 -8.29 -10.72 65.43
C PHE A 8 -7.31 -11.16 64.33
N ASN A 9 -6.55 -12.18 64.68
CA ASN A 9 -6.09 -13.36 63.92
C ASN A 9 -5.70 -13.25 62.43
N ASN A 10 -4.39 -13.37 62.22
CA ASN A 10 -3.78 -13.99 61.05
C ASN A 10 -4.31 -15.42 60.85
N THR A 11 -4.93 -15.69 59.70
CA THR A 11 -5.16 -17.06 59.19
C THR A 11 -4.41 -17.24 57.87
N PRO A 12 -3.73 -18.39 57.68
CA PRO A 12 -2.89 -18.63 56.51
C PRO A 12 -3.72 -18.94 55.27
N VAL A 13 -3.42 -18.24 54.16
CA VAL A 13 -4.04 -18.49 52.86
C VAL A 13 -3.53 -19.84 52.33
N THR A 14 -4.38 -20.86 52.36
CA THR A 14 -4.13 -22.15 51.71
C THR A 14 -4.75 -22.16 50.30
N ARG A 15 -4.16 -23.01 49.44
CA ARG A 15 -4.28 -23.13 47.98
C ARG A 15 -5.69 -23.39 47.40
N ARG A 16 -6.76 -23.19 48.17
CA ARG A 16 -8.15 -23.55 47.83
C ARG A 16 -9.13 -22.37 47.79
N THR A 17 -8.65 -21.12 47.94
CA THR A 17 -9.45 -19.89 47.83
C THR A 17 -9.14 -19.12 46.54
N LEU A 18 -9.09 -19.83 45.40
CA LEU A 18 -8.86 -19.27 44.06
C LEU A 18 -9.79 -19.92 43.04
N LEU A 19 -11.09 -19.93 43.32
CA LEU A 19 -12.14 -20.17 42.33
C LEU A 19 -13.29 -19.23 42.67
N HIS A 20 -13.37 -18.10 41.97
CA HIS A 20 -14.61 -17.41 41.55
C HIS A 20 -14.26 -16.06 40.91
N ALA A 21 -13.53 -16.11 39.79
CA ALA A 21 -13.53 -15.06 38.76
C ALA A 21 -12.94 -15.64 37.44
N ALA A 22 -13.27 -16.90 37.13
CA ALA A 22 -13.04 -17.44 35.79
C ALA A 22 -14.27 -17.09 34.93
N GLY A 23 -14.46 -15.79 34.70
CA GLY A 23 -15.37 -15.30 33.68
C GLY A 23 -14.80 -15.70 32.32
N LEU A 24 -15.58 -16.46 31.57
CA LEU A 24 -15.31 -16.92 30.21
C LEU A 24 -14.91 -15.76 29.29
N ALA A 25 -13.62 -15.43 29.24
CA ALA A 25 -13.02 -14.86 28.05
C ALA A 25 -12.86 -16.00 27.04
N ALA A 26 -13.98 -16.44 26.46
CA ALA A 26 -13.93 -17.15 25.21
C ALA A 26 -13.28 -16.19 24.21
N VAL A 27 -12.00 -16.42 23.93
CA VAL A 27 -11.37 -15.95 22.71
C VAL A 27 -12.23 -16.53 21.59
N SER A 28 -13.16 -15.72 21.10
CA SER A 28 -13.63 -15.85 19.74
C SER A 28 -12.37 -15.65 18.90
N ALA A 29 -11.66 -16.76 18.64
CA ALA A 29 -10.96 -16.94 17.38
C ALA A 29 -12.06 -16.68 16.35
N GLY A 30 -12.16 -15.43 15.91
CA GLY A 30 -13.17 -15.03 14.95
C GLY A 30 -13.01 -16.01 13.81
N LYS A 31 -14.05 -16.82 13.56
CA LYS A 31 -14.18 -17.53 12.31
C LYS A 31 -14.05 -16.44 11.26
N GLY A 32 -12.84 -16.33 10.70
CA GLY A 32 -12.47 -15.25 9.81
C GLY A 32 -13.53 -15.19 8.74
N TYR A 33 -14.10 -14.01 8.51
CA TYR A 33 -14.91 -13.79 7.34
C TYR A 33 -13.98 -14.01 6.15
N ALA A 34 -13.96 -15.23 5.61
CA ALA A 34 -13.15 -15.55 4.46
C ALA A 34 -13.74 -14.74 3.30
N TRP A 35 -13.07 -13.65 2.94
CA TRP A 35 -13.40 -12.90 1.75
C TRP A 35 -13.35 -13.87 0.56
N THR A 36 -14.52 -14.16 0.00
CA THR A 36 -14.66 -15.15 -1.09
C THR A 36 -14.35 -14.55 -2.46
N SER A 37 -14.19 -13.23 -2.53
CA SER A 37 -13.74 -12.53 -3.74
C SER A 37 -12.23 -12.57 -3.84
N PRO A 38 -11.67 -12.71 -5.07
CA PRO A 38 -10.25 -12.51 -5.31
C PRO A 38 -9.79 -11.13 -4.83
N ILE A 39 -8.55 -11.05 -4.35
CA ILE A 39 -7.90 -9.82 -3.92
C ILE A 39 -6.66 -9.59 -4.79
N ILE A 40 -6.44 -8.34 -5.19
CA ILE A 40 -5.24 -7.87 -5.89
C ILE A 40 -4.53 -6.86 -5.00
N ASP A 41 -3.33 -7.21 -4.58
CA ASP A 41 -2.47 -6.32 -3.81
C ASP A 41 -1.75 -5.33 -4.75
N THR A 42 -2.24 -4.10 -4.84
CA THR A 42 -1.71 -3.13 -5.81
C THR A 42 -0.39 -2.48 -5.39
N HIS A 43 0.19 -2.90 -4.26
CA HIS A 43 1.41 -2.26 -3.75
C HIS A 43 2.28 -3.24 -2.97
N ILE A 44 3.20 -3.87 -3.68
CA ILE A 44 4.31 -4.60 -3.09
C ILE A 44 5.65 -4.11 -3.65
N HIS A 45 6.74 -4.39 -2.96
CA HIS A 45 8.09 -4.17 -3.44
C HIS A 45 8.83 -5.49 -3.56
N LEU A 46 9.53 -5.68 -4.68
CA LEU A 46 10.44 -6.80 -4.88
C LEU A 46 11.87 -6.29 -4.99
N PHE A 47 12.78 -6.94 -4.26
CA PHE A 47 14.21 -6.64 -4.28
C PHE A 47 14.98 -7.86 -3.75
N ASP A 48 16.25 -7.98 -4.14
CA ASP A 48 17.09 -9.09 -3.75
C ASP A 48 18.45 -8.57 -3.26
N THR A 49 18.62 -8.59 -1.94
CA THR A 49 19.83 -8.13 -1.25
C THR A 49 21.05 -9.03 -1.50
N THR A 50 20.87 -10.20 -2.14
CA THR A 50 21.96 -11.12 -2.47
C THR A 50 22.57 -10.88 -3.86
N ARG A 51 21.98 -9.98 -4.66
CA ARG A 51 22.52 -9.59 -5.97
C ARG A 51 23.93 -9.00 -5.80
N PRO A 52 24.88 -9.23 -6.72
CA PRO A 52 26.26 -8.75 -6.58
C PRO A 52 26.39 -7.23 -6.38
N GLN A 53 25.52 -6.44 -7.01
CA GLN A 53 25.47 -4.98 -6.86
C GLN A 53 24.72 -4.51 -5.61
N GLY A 54 24.14 -5.43 -4.84
CA GLY A 54 23.25 -5.12 -3.73
C GLY A 54 21.93 -4.49 -4.17
N VAL A 55 21.35 -3.69 -3.27
CA VAL A 55 20.13 -2.92 -3.50
C VAL A 55 20.31 -1.50 -2.95
N PRO A 56 19.73 -0.47 -3.61
CA PRO A 56 19.78 0.91 -3.11
C PRO A 56 18.79 1.15 -1.96
N TRP A 57 17.78 0.28 -1.85
CA TRP A 57 16.84 0.24 -0.77
C TRP A 57 16.35 -1.21 -0.59
N PRO A 58 16.11 -1.69 0.64
CA PRO A 58 16.24 -0.99 1.92
C PRO A 58 17.71 -0.76 2.34
N ASP A 59 17.92 0.13 3.32
CA ASP A 59 19.23 0.35 3.94
C ASP A 59 19.76 -0.95 4.58
N SER A 60 21.06 -1.21 4.47
CA SER A 60 21.71 -2.44 4.97
C SER A 60 21.65 -2.63 6.48
N LYS A 61 21.39 -1.56 7.23
CA LYS A 61 21.19 -1.58 8.69
C LYS A 61 19.75 -1.91 9.07
N ASN A 62 18.81 -1.92 8.13
CA ASN A 62 17.43 -2.29 8.41
C ASN A 62 17.30 -3.81 8.61
N THR A 63 17.34 -4.25 9.86
CA THR A 63 17.33 -5.68 10.23
C THR A 63 16.02 -6.41 9.89
N VAL A 64 14.93 -5.68 9.62
CA VAL A 64 13.64 -6.27 9.23
C VAL A 64 13.54 -6.45 7.72
N LEU A 65 13.94 -5.42 6.98
CA LEU A 65 13.75 -5.35 5.53
C LEU A 65 14.94 -5.83 4.73
N TYR A 66 16.17 -5.74 5.24
CA TYR A 66 17.39 -6.06 4.48
C TYR A 66 17.62 -7.57 4.33
N ARG A 67 16.72 -8.19 3.57
CA ARG A 67 16.69 -9.59 3.15
C ARG A 67 15.89 -9.70 1.85
N PRO A 68 16.06 -10.76 1.05
CA PRO A 68 15.32 -10.89 -0.20
C PRO A 68 13.80 -10.81 -0.01
N ALA A 69 13.17 -9.95 -0.81
CA ALA A 69 11.73 -9.81 -0.98
C ALA A 69 11.40 -10.27 -2.40
N LEU A 70 11.22 -11.58 -2.57
CA LEU A 70 11.01 -12.24 -3.85
C LEU A 70 9.62 -12.90 -3.91
N PRO A 71 9.11 -13.20 -5.12
CA PRO A 71 7.76 -13.75 -5.31
C PRO A 71 7.48 -15.02 -4.48
N ASP A 72 8.44 -15.93 -4.34
CA ASP A 72 8.27 -17.14 -3.53
C ASP A 72 7.99 -16.84 -2.05
N ARG A 73 8.66 -15.83 -1.48
CA ARG A 73 8.42 -15.40 -0.10
C ARG A 73 7.04 -14.75 0.01
N TYR A 74 6.72 -13.86 -0.93
CA TYR A 74 5.43 -13.17 -0.96
C TYR A 74 4.27 -14.16 -1.07
N ARG A 75 4.32 -15.09 -2.02
CA ARG A 75 3.28 -16.09 -2.28
C ARG A 75 2.98 -16.95 -1.04
N LYS A 76 4.01 -17.38 -0.31
CA LYS A 76 3.85 -18.18 0.93
C LYS A 76 3.04 -17.43 2.00
N ILE A 77 3.10 -16.11 2.02
CA ILE A 77 2.36 -15.25 2.95
C ILE A 77 0.97 -14.93 2.39
N ALA A 78 0.92 -14.46 1.14
CA ALA A 78 -0.24 -13.81 0.55
C ALA A 78 -1.29 -14.80 0.00
N ALA A 79 -0.87 -15.92 -0.61
CA ALA A 79 -1.81 -16.86 -1.23
C ALA A 79 -2.76 -17.52 -0.22
N PRO A 80 -2.32 -17.97 0.98
CA PRO A 80 -3.24 -18.49 2.01
C PRO A 80 -4.28 -17.47 2.49
N LEU A 81 -4.04 -16.18 2.27
CA LEU A 81 -4.91 -15.08 2.68
C LEU A 81 -5.90 -14.64 1.58
N GLY A 82 -5.95 -15.38 0.46
CA GLY A 82 -6.86 -15.09 -0.66
C GLY A 82 -6.33 -14.06 -1.65
N ILE A 83 -5.06 -13.66 -1.55
CA ILE A 83 -4.44 -12.80 -2.55
C ILE A 83 -4.20 -13.61 -3.82
N SER A 84 -4.76 -13.13 -4.92
CA SER A 84 -4.75 -13.79 -6.23
C SER A 84 -3.77 -13.14 -7.22
N GLY A 85 -3.37 -11.90 -6.95
CA GLY A 85 -2.38 -11.20 -7.74
C GLY A 85 -1.81 -9.98 -7.01
N ALA A 86 -0.71 -9.45 -7.53
CA ALA A 86 -0.05 -8.29 -6.99
C ALA A 86 0.56 -7.39 -8.08
N ILE A 87 0.70 -6.11 -7.77
CA ILE A 87 1.43 -5.13 -8.59
C ILE A 87 2.68 -4.73 -7.83
N VAL A 88 3.82 -4.90 -8.47
CA VAL A 88 5.12 -4.48 -7.93
C VAL A 88 5.29 -3.00 -8.18
N VAL A 89 5.65 -2.26 -7.16
CA VAL A 89 6.04 -0.85 -7.23
C VAL A 89 7.54 -0.77 -7.04
N GLU A 90 8.21 0.07 -7.83
CA GLU A 90 9.65 0.22 -7.80
C GLU A 90 10.19 0.45 -6.38
N ALA A 91 11.40 -0.05 -6.16
CA ALA A 91 12.14 0.03 -4.92
C ALA A 91 13.60 0.48 -5.19
N SER A 92 13.84 1.08 -6.36
CA SER A 92 15.18 1.39 -6.84
C SER A 92 15.16 2.50 -7.90
N PRO A 93 16.07 3.49 -7.81
CA PRO A 93 16.23 4.49 -8.85
C PRO A 93 16.93 3.95 -10.10
N TRP A 94 17.51 2.75 -10.06
CA TRP A 94 18.32 2.23 -11.16
C TRP A 94 17.46 1.82 -12.35
N LEU A 95 17.82 2.31 -13.53
CA LEU A 95 17.10 2.01 -14.77
C LEU A 95 17.03 0.50 -15.04
N ASP A 96 18.11 -0.22 -14.81
CA ASP A 96 18.22 -1.67 -15.07
C ASP A 96 17.36 -2.51 -14.12
N ASP A 97 17.05 -2.00 -12.93
CA ASP A 97 16.18 -2.70 -11.99
C ASP A 97 14.74 -2.81 -12.50
N ASN A 98 14.30 -1.91 -13.39
CA ASN A 98 13.04 -2.09 -14.11
C ASN A 98 13.02 -3.43 -14.87
N GLN A 99 14.10 -3.73 -15.61
CA GLN A 99 14.18 -4.96 -16.39
C GLN A 99 14.28 -6.16 -15.47
N TRP A 100 15.10 -6.09 -14.43
CA TRP A 100 15.22 -7.17 -13.45
C TRP A 100 13.87 -7.51 -12.79
N VAL A 101 13.10 -6.51 -12.35
CA VAL A 101 11.77 -6.74 -11.75
C VAL A 101 10.81 -7.34 -12.78
N LEU A 102 10.81 -6.87 -14.03
CA LEU A 102 10.00 -7.44 -15.10
C LEU A 102 10.35 -8.91 -15.38
N ASP A 103 11.63 -9.27 -15.35
CA ASP A 103 12.10 -10.65 -15.56
C ASP A 103 11.72 -11.57 -14.38
N VAL A 104 11.75 -11.05 -13.15
CA VAL A 104 11.25 -11.74 -11.95
C VAL A 104 9.74 -11.93 -12.04
N ALA A 105 8.99 -10.88 -12.38
CA ALA A 105 7.53 -10.90 -12.50
C ALA A 105 7.04 -11.81 -13.64
N ALA A 106 7.79 -11.91 -14.74
CA ALA A 106 7.45 -12.77 -15.87
C ALA A 106 7.33 -14.25 -15.46
N LYS A 107 8.17 -14.70 -14.51
CA LYS A 107 8.21 -16.08 -14.01
C LYS A 107 7.12 -16.42 -12.99
N ASP A 108 6.47 -15.41 -12.42
CA ASP A 108 5.43 -15.59 -11.41
C ASP A 108 4.09 -14.98 -11.87
N PRO A 109 3.11 -15.80 -12.30
CA PRO A 109 1.79 -15.31 -12.69
C PRO A 109 1.04 -14.52 -11.62
N MET A 110 1.39 -14.66 -10.33
CA MET A 110 0.82 -13.85 -9.24
C MET A 110 1.13 -12.37 -9.45
N ILE A 111 2.23 -12.00 -10.13
CA ILE A 111 2.51 -10.60 -10.42
C ILE A 111 1.77 -10.18 -11.69
N VAL A 112 0.81 -9.28 -11.60
CA VAL A 112 -0.01 -8.84 -12.75
C VAL A 112 0.46 -7.52 -13.35
N GLY A 113 1.33 -6.79 -12.65
CA GLY A 113 1.88 -5.54 -13.14
C GLY A 113 3.12 -5.07 -12.38
N VAL A 114 3.85 -4.15 -12.99
CA VAL A 114 5.05 -3.49 -12.48
C VAL A 114 4.93 -2.00 -12.75
N ILE A 115 5.06 -1.20 -11.70
CA ILE A 115 5.23 0.24 -11.73
C ILE A 115 6.72 0.52 -11.56
N GLY A 116 7.37 0.89 -12.65
CA GLY A 116 8.82 1.08 -12.70
C GLY A 116 9.29 2.45 -12.22
N ASN A 117 10.57 2.72 -12.45
CA ASN A 117 11.22 3.99 -12.19
C ASN A 117 11.83 4.53 -13.50
N LEU A 118 11.27 5.63 -14.01
CA LEU A 118 11.90 6.48 -15.02
C LEU A 118 11.81 7.92 -14.54
N GLU A 119 12.81 8.74 -14.88
CA GLU A 119 12.82 10.17 -14.57
C GLU A 119 12.25 10.96 -15.76
N PRO A 120 11.04 11.53 -15.65
CA PRO A 120 10.50 12.37 -16.70
C PRO A 120 11.38 13.61 -16.91
N GLY A 121 11.52 14.05 -18.16
CA GLY A 121 12.36 15.19 -18.52
C GLY A 121 13.79 14.83 -18.92
N GLU A 122 14.23 13.60 -18.66
CA GLU A 122 15.49 13.09 -19.18
C GLU A 122 15.44 12.91 -20.71
N ARG A 123 16.58 13.19 -21.38
CA ARG A 123 16.67 13.15 -22.85
C ARG A 123 16.25 11.79 -23.43
N ASP A 124 16.61 10.71 -22.75
CA ASP A 124 16.38 9.33 -23.22
C ASP A 124 15.08 8.72 -22.64
N PHE A 125 14.23 9.51 -21.95
CA PHE A 125 12.97 9.03 -21.35
C PHE A 125 12.08 8.31 -22.35
N GLY A 126 11.82 8.91 -23.52
CA GLY A 126 10.95 8.32 -24.54
C GLY A 126 11.46 6.95 -25.04
N ARG A 127 12.77 6.83 -25.25
CA ARG A 127 13.42 5.57 -25.66
C ARG A 127 13.28 4.50 -24.59
N HIS A 128 13.49 4.85 -23.32
CA HIS A 128 13.34 3.91 -22.21
C HIS A 128 11.89 3.50 -22.00
N LEU A 129 10.94 4.43 -22.11
CA LEU A 129 9.51 4.15 -22.05
C LEU A 129 9.09 3.20 -23.17
N GLU A 130 9.51 3.46 -24.42
CA GLU A 130 9.26 2.59 -25.57
C GLU A 130 9.81 1.17 -25.37
N ARG A 131 11.01 1.04 -24.78
CA ARG A 131 11.58 -0.27 -24.44
C ARG A 131 10.74 -1.00 -23.41
N LEU A 132 10.41 -0.34 -22.29
CA LEU A 132 9.74 -0.97 -21.16
C LEU A 132 8.27 -1.32 -21.44
N GLN A 133 7.53 -0.44 -22.14
CA GLN A 133 6.11 -0.65 -22.43
C GLN A 133 5.83 -1.83 -23.37
N ARG A 134 6.85 -2.34 -24.10
CA ARG A 134 6.72 -3.59 -24.88
C ARG A 134 6.47 -4.80 -23.99
N ASN A 135 6.85 -4.74 -22.72
CA ASN A 135 6.51 -5.78 -21.76
C ASN A 135 5.10 -5.53 -21.21
N PRO A 136 4.14 -6.46 -21.39
CA PRO A 136 2.76 -6.29 -20.91
C PRO A 136 2.65 -6.27 -19.39
N LEU A 137 3.70 -6.49 -18.61
CA LEU A 137 3.68 -6.29 -17.17
C LEU A 137 4.02 -4.85 -16.78
N PHE A 138 4.60 -4.03 -17.67
CA PHE A 138 4.91 -2.64 -17.36
C PHE A 138 3.63 -1.79 -17.41
N ARG A 139 3.20 -1.25 -16.26
CA ARG A 139 1.90 -0.56 -16.09
C ARG A 139 2.00 0.90 -15.69
N GLY A 140 3.19 1.39 -15.42
CA GLY A 140 3.39 2.77 -14.99
C GLY A 140 4.80 3.04 -14.53
N ILE A 141 5.00 4.27 -14.07
CA ILE A 141 6.19 4.67 -13.32
C ILE A 141 5.79 5.29 -11.99
N ARG A 142 6.69 5.25 -11.02
CA ARG A 142 6.55 5.96 -9.76
C ARG A 142 7.41 7.22 -9.75
N TYR A 143 6.82 8.36 -9.39
CA TYR A 143 7.54 9.62 -9.23
C TYR A 143 6.88 10.47 -8.12
N GLY A 144 7.64 11.33 -7.45
CA GLY A 144 7.16 12.11 -6.31
C GLY A 144 8.31 12.51 -5.40
N ASN A 145 8.12 12.36 -4.09
CA ASN A 145 9.12 12.67 -3.08
C ASN A 145 9.96 11.43 -2.71
N LEU A 146 10.72 10.94 -3.68
CA LEU A 146 11.60 9.76 -3.54
C LEU A 146 12.88 9.96 -4.36
N TRP A 147 13.96 9.27 -4.02
CA TRP A 147 15.24 9.33 -4.75
C TRP A 147 15.80 10.75 -4.93
N GLY A 148 15.52 11.67 -3.98
CA GLY A 148 15.93 13.07 -4.06
C GLY A 148 15.12 13.93 -5.03
N ARG A 149 14.01 13.41 -5.56
CA ARG A 149 13.16 14.10 -6.54
C ARG A 149 12.10 14.98 -5.87
N ASN A 150 11.62 15.95 -6.65
CA ASN A 150 10.54 16.86 -6.30
C ASN A 150 9.60 17.00 -7.51
N LEU A 151 8.31 16.72 -7.34
CA LEU A 151 7.34 16.77 -8.44
C LEU A 151 7.14 18.21 -8.94
N GLY A 152 6.93 19.18 -8.05
CA GLY A 152 6.75 20.58 -8.41
C GLY A 152 7.88 21.16 -9.25
N ALA A 153 9.13 20.93 -8.85
CA ALA A 153 10.30 21.36 -9.62
C ALA A 153 10.39 20.71 -11.02
N GLY A 154 9.87 19.48 -11.16
CA GLY A 154 9.72 18.81 -12.45
C GLY A 154 8.66 19.49 -13.32
N LEU A 155 7.49 19.79 -12.76
CA LEU A 155 6.36 20.38 -13.48
C LEU A 155 6.67 21.78 -14.07
N ASP A 156 7.68 22.47 -13.55
CA ASP A 156 8.15 23.76 -14.08
C ASP A 156 8.96 23.60 -15.39
N LYS A 157 9.30 22.37 -15.78
CA LYS A 157 10.12 22.06 -16.96
C LYS A 157 9.25 21.51 -18.10
N PRO A 158 9.25 22.11 -19.31
CA PRO A 158 8.47 21.60 -20.45
C PRO A 158 8.81 20.16 -20.86
N ALA A 159 10.07 19.75 -20.76
CA ALA A 159 10.50 18.38 -21.07
C ALA A 159 9.90 17.33 -20.12
N PHE A 160 9.70 17.70 -18.85
CA PHE A 160 9.06 16.84 -17.85
C PHE A 160 7.60 16.59 -18.20
N ILE A 161 6.86 17.66 -18.52
CA ILE A 161 5.46 17.56 -18.95
C ILE A 161 5.33 16.77 -20.25
N SER A 162 6.25 16.96 -21.20
CA SER A 162 6.28 16.18 -22.45
C SER A 162 6.46 14.69 -22.19
N SER A 163 7.34 14.32 -21.24
CA SER A 163 7.54 12.94 -20.81
C SER A 163 6.27 12.34 -20.18
N LEU A 164 5.56 13.10 -19.35
CA LEU A 164 4.31 12.66 -18.75
C LEU A 164 3.15 12.53 -19.76
N LYS A 165 3.15 13.33 -20.83
CA LYS A 165 2.24 13.15 -21.97
C LYS A 165 2.51 11.84 -22.70
N LEU A 166 3.76 11.46 -22.91
CA LEU A 166 4.12 10.16 -23.50
C LEU A 166 3.62 8.99 -22.62
N LEU A 167 3.77 9.12 -21.30
CA LEU A 167 3.26 8.12 -20.35
C LEU A 167 1.73 7.96 -20.44
N SER A 168 1.00 9.08 -20.51
CA SER A 168 -0.46 9.09 -20.69
C SER A 168 -0.90 8.48 -22.03
N GLN A 169 -0.22 8.81 -23.13
CA GLN A 169 -0.48 8.25 -24.47
C GLN A 169 -0.24 6.74 -24.54
N ALA A 170 0.73 6.23 -23.77
CA ALA A 170 0.97 4.80 -23.62
C ALA A 170 -0.05 4.10 -22.70
N HIS A 171 -1.04 4.83 -22.17
CA HIS A 171 -2.02 4.34 -21.21
C HIS A 171 -1.39 3.75 -19.93
N LEU A 172 -0.28 4.34 -19.49
CA LEU A 172 0.44 3.96 -18.28
C LEU A 172 0.13 4.92 -17.13
N THR A 173 0.28 4.46 -15.89
CA THR A 173 0.01 5.28 -14.69
C THR A 173 1.25 6.02 -14.20
N LEU A 174 1.01 7.12 -13.50
CA LEU A 174 1.98 7.73 -12.59
C LEU A 174 1.55 7.44 -11.15
N ASP A 175 2.31 6.61 -10.44
CA ASP A 175 2.11 6.40 -9.00
C ASP A 175 2.95 7.43 -8.23
N THR A 176 2.43 7.96 -7.12
CA THR A 176 3.12 8.99 -6.33
C THR A 176 3.56 8.47 -4.98
N ALA A 177 4.82 8.69 -4.58
CA ALA A 177 5.33 8.26 -3.28
C ALA A 177 5.31 9.37 -2.22
N ASN A 178 5.13 8.97 -0.95
CA ASN A 178 5.31 9.81 0.24
C ASN A 178 4.44 11.09 0.22
N PRO A 179 3.11 10.96 0.33
CA PRO A 179 2.19 12.08 0.21
C PRO A 179 2.42 13.15 1.28
N THR A 180 2.67 14.37 0.82
CA THR A 180 2.73 15.60 1.61
C THR A 180 1.74 16.62 1.04
N PRO A 181 1.32 17.65 1.81
CA PRO A 181 0.46 18.70 1.25
C PRO A 181 1.02 19.35 -0.02
N ALA A 182 2.35 19.56 -0.09
CA ALA A 182 3.01 20.07 -1.28
C ALA A 182 2.87 19.12 -2.47
N LEU A 183 3.11 17.82 -2.28
CA LEU A 183 2.94 16.83 -3.34
C LEU A 183 1.50 16.74 -3.84
N LEU A 184 0.51 16.82 -2.94
CA LEU A 184 -0.90 16.80 -3.32
C LEU A 184 -1.28 18.03 -4.16
N SER A 185 -0.74 19.21 -3.81
CA SER A 185 -0.87 20.42 -4.63
C SER A 185 -0.25 20.24 -6.02
N ASP A 186 0.95 19.65 -6.08
CA ASP A 186 1.63 19.37 -7.35
C ASP A 186 0.86 18.34 -8.21
N VAL A 187 0.22 17.34 -7.61
CA VAL A 187 -0.64 16.38 -8.32
C VAL A 187 -1.86 17.07 -8.93
N ILE A 188 -2.47 18.02 -8.22
CA ILE A 188 -3.58 18.85 -8.75
C ILE A 188 -3.08 19.68 -9.95
N ARG A 189 -1.90 20.30 -9.83
CA ARG A 189 -1.29 21.05 -10.94
C ARG A 189 -1.01 20.15 -12.13
N LEU A 190 -0.36 19.01 -11.91
CA LEU A 190 -0.05 18.01 -12.93
C LEU A 190 -1.32 17.58 -13.70
N THR A 191 -2.38 17.20 -13.00
CA THR A 191 -3.61 16.73 -13.63
C THR A 191 -4.36 17.84 -14.36
N SER A 192 -4.04 19.11 -14.11
CA SER A 192 -4.52 20.23 -14.93
C SER A 192 -3.69 20.39 -16.21
N MET A 193 -2.40 20.04 -16.18
CA MET A 193 -1.48 20.12 -17.33
C MET A 193 -1.54 18.89 -18.25
N VAL A 194 -1.85 17.72 -17.69
CA VAL A 194 -2.03 16.46 -18.43
C VAL A 194 -3.31 15.76 -17.94
N PRO A 195 -4.51 16.24 -18.35
CA PRO A 195 -5.79 15.75 -17.83
C PRO A 195 -6.04 14.25 -18.02
N GLU A 196 -5.51 13.68 -19.10
CA GLU A 196 -5.66 12.26 -19.45
C GLU A 196 -4.69 11.32 -18.70
N LEU A 197 -3.74 11.86 -17.93
CA LEU A 197 -2.81 11.03 -17.17
C LEU A 197 -3.50 10.47 -15.93
N ARG A 198 -3.61 9.15 -15.85
CA ARG A 198 -4.01 8.46 -14.61
C ARG A 198 -2.92 8.61 -13.57
N VAL A 199 -3.31 9.10 -12.40
CA VAL A 199 -2.41 9.26 -11.25
C VAL A 199 -2.92 8.38 -10.11
N VAL A 200 -2.02 7.63 -9.48
CA VAL A 200 -2.34 6.84 -8.28
C VAL A 200 -1.56 7.41 -7.10
N ILE A 201 -2.26 7.92 -6.10
CA ILE A 201 -1.63 8.41 -4.87
C ILE A 201 -1.32 7.21 -3.96
N ASP A 202 -0.04 6.99 -3.65
CA ASP A 202 0.35 5.95 -2.70
C ASP A 202 0.04 6.36 -1.26
N HIS A 203 -0.45 5.39 -0.50
CA HIS A 203 -0.63 5.41 0.95
C HIS A 203 -1.55 6.52 1.49
N LEU A 204 -1.92 6.37 2.77
CA LEU A 204 -2.69 7.39 3.47
C LEU A 204 -1.78 8.61 3.77
N PRO A 205 -2.20 9.85 3.45
CA PRO A 205 -1.47 11.05 3.89
C PRO A 205 -1.45 11.14 5.44
N ALA A 206 -0.37 11.66 6.00
CA ALA A 206 -0.32 11.94 7.44
C ALA A 206 -1.30 13.08 7.79
N ARG A 207 -2.13 12.89 8.84
CA ARG A 207 -3.40 13.58 9.18
C ARG A 207 -3.42 15.13 9.30
N ARG A 208 -2.46 15.86 8.76
CA ARG A 208 -2.32 17.31 8.92
C ARG A 208 -2.47 18.05 7.59
N ASN A 209 -3.41 19.00 7.57
CA ASN A 209 -3.47 20.13 6.63
C ASN A 209 -3.67 19.81 5.14
N TYR A 210 -4.43 18.76 4.80
CA TYR A 210 -4.70 18.40 3.40
C TYR A 210 -6.16 18.57 2.95
N HIS A 211 -7.09 18.99 3.81
CA HIS A 211 -8.53 19.00 3.48
C HIS A 211 -8.90 19.76 2.19
N ALA A 212 -8.26 20.91 1.94
CA ALA A 212 -8.50 21.67 0.70
C ALA A 212 -8.03 20.90 -0.54
N HIS A 213 -6.83 20.31 -0.48
CA HIS A 213 -6.30 19.48 -1.56
C HIS A 213 -7.17 18.23 -1.79
N LEU A 214 -7.64 17.59 -0.72
CA LEU A 214 -8.51 16.42 -0.83
C LEU A 214 -9.84 16.74 -1.53
N ARG A 215 -10.46 17.89 -1.25
CA ARG A 215 -11.69 18.28 -1.99
C ARG A 215 -11.46 18.40 -3.48
N GLU A 216 -10.37 19.07 -3.88
CA GLU A 216 -10.02 19.25 -5.29
C GLU A 216 -9.61 17.92 -5.96
N ILE A 217 -8.90 17.04 -5.26
CA ILE A 217 -8.59 15.69 -5.75
C ILE A 217 -9.88 14.86 -5.91
N GLY A 218 -10.84 15.05 -5.00
CA GLY A 218 -12.14 14.38 -5.04
C GLY A 218 -12.92 14.66 -6.33
N SER A 219 -12.76 15.83 -6.95
CA SER A 219 -13.44 16.16 -8.22
C SER A 219 -12.71 15.66 -9.48
N ARG A 220 -11.53 15.05 -9.35
CA ARG A 220 -10.65 14.67 -10.47
C ARG A 220 -10.70 13.16 -10.77
N PRO A 221 -11.53 12.70 -11.73
CA PRO A 221 -11.83 11.27 -11.92
C PRO A 221 -10.64 10.40 -12.32
N GLN A 222 -9.56 11.00 -12.84
CA GLN A 222 -8.32 10.31 -13.21
C GLN A 222 -7.39 10.01 -12.03
N ILE A 223 -7.68 10.55 -10.83
CA ILE A 223 -6.88 10.33 -9.62
C ILE A 223 -7.46 9.19 -8.79
N PHE A 224 -6.66 8.15 -8.57
CA PHE A 224 -6.91 7.04 -7.66
C PHE A 224 -6.08 7.18 -6.39
N ALA A 225 -6.45 6.45 -5.34
CA ALA A 225 -5.66 6.37 -4.11
C ALA A 225 -5.60 4.95 -3.56
N LYS A 226 -4.41 4.56 -3.09
CA LYS A 226 -4.23 3.31 -2.35
C LYS A 226 -4.53 3.54 -0.87
N LEU A 227 -5.59 2.95 -0.35
CA LEU A 227 -5.77 2.87 1.12
C LEU A 227 -4.86 1.75 1.63
N SER A 228 -3.58 2.08 1.73
CA SER A 228 -2.44 1.21 2.04
C SER A 228 -1.53 1.85 3.09
N ALA A 229 -0.64 1.09 3.70
CA ALA A 229 0.19 1.55 4.83
C ALA A 229 -0.67 2.20 5.95
N VAL A 230 -1.77 1.53 6.31
CA VAL A 230 -2.76 2.05 7.28
C VAL A 230 -2.18 2.09 8.69
N PHE A 231 -1.45 1.04 9.09
CA PHE A 231 -0.81 0.98 10.40
C PHE A 231 0.21 2.10 10.57
N ARG A 232 0.27 2.66 11.77
CA ARG A 232 1.24 3.70 12.14
C ARG A 232 1.72 3.49 13.55
N ARG A 233 2.93 3.98 13.83
CA ARG A 233 3.43 4.07 15.19
C ARG A 233 2.83 5.29 15.89
N ILE A 234 2.13 5.05 17.00
CA ILE A 234 1.49 6.06 17.84
C ILE A 234 1.97 5.80 19.26
N ASP A 235 2.66 6.77 19.86
CA ASP A 235 3.20 6.70 21.22
C ASP A 235 3.98 5.40 21.48
N GLY A 236 4.85 5.05 20.53
CA GLY A 236 5.70 3.85 20.59
C GLY A 236 5.02 2.53 20.23
N ARG A 237 3.69 2.49 20.10
CA ARG A 237 2.91 1.29 19.79
C ARG A 237 2.40 1.30 18.34
N VAL A 238 1.95 0.14 17.86
CA VAL A 238 1.25 0.01 16.58
C VAL A 238 -0.13 -0.58 16.87
N PRO A 239 -1.15 0.26 17.15
CA PRO A 239 -2.50 -0.19 17.51
C PRO A 239 -3.11 -1.07 16.42
N ARG A 240 -3.85 -2.11 16.82
CA ARG A 240 -4.54 -3.02 15.88
C ARG A 240 -5.99 -2.61 15.63
N GLU A 241 -6.53 -1.76 16.49
CA GLU A 241 -7.93 -1.44 16.57
C GLU A 241 -8.32 -0.53 15.40
N LEU A 242 -9.30 -0.95 14.61
CA LEU A 242 -9.81 -0.16 13.49
C LEU A 242 -10.28 1.24 13.90
N SER A 243 -10.81 1.40 15.12
CA SER A 243 -11.26 2.70 15.64
C SER A 243 -10.19 3.79 15.59
N VAL A 244 -8.91 3.42 15.70
CA VAL A 244 -7.78 4.35 15.61
C VAL A 244 -7.62 4.93 14.20
N TYR A 245 -7.95 4.14 13.17
CA TYR A 245 -7.73 4.49 11.76
C TYR A 245 -9.02 4.90 11.03
N ARG A 246 -10.19 4.51 11.56
CA ARG A 246 -11.51 4.63 10.93
C ARG A 246 -11.79 6.02 10.39
N GLN A 247 -11.55 7.07 11.17
CA GLN A 247 -11.82 8.44 10.72
C GLN A 247 -11.00 8.83 9.46
N THR A 248 -9.74 8.39 9.35
CA THR A 248 -8.91 8.69 8.17
C THR A 248 -9.36 7.85 6.98
N LEU A 249 -9.74 6.59 7.22
CA LEU A 249 -10.29 5.72 6.18
C LEU A 249 -11.62 6.27 5.64
N ASP A 250 -12.51 6.74 6.52
CA ASP A 250 -13.80 7.35 6.14
C ASP A 250 -13.61 8.65 5.35
N GLU A 251 -12.68 9.51 5.77
CA GLU A 251 -12.36 10.74 5.04
C GLU A 251 -11.89 10.43 3.61
N LEU A 252 -10.91 9.53 3.45
CA LEU A 252 -10.37 9.20 2.14
C LEU A 252 -11.41 8.45 1.29
N PHE A 253 -12.16 7.53 1.88
CA PHE A 253 -13.26 6.85 1.20
C PHE A 253 -14.30 7.86 0.70
N GLY A 254 -14.66 8.86 1.51
CA GLY A 254 -15.60 9.91 1.14
C GLY A 254 -15.08 10.83 0.03
N VAL A 255 -13.78 11.14 0.04
CA VAL A 255 -13.14 12.00 -0.97
C VAL A 255 -13.02 11.31 -2.33
N PHE A 256 -12.46 10.11 -2.36
CA PHE A 256 -12.20 9.39 -3.61
C PHE A 256 -13.44 8.67 -4.13
N GLY A 257 -14.34 8.27 -3.24
CA GLY A 257 -15.47 7.41 -3.54
C GLY A 257 -15.04 5.96 -3.75
N GLU A 258 -16.03 5.06 -3.84
CA GLU A 258 -15.78 3.62 -3.97
C GLU A 258 -15.12 3.21 -5.29
N ASP A 259 -15.15 4.07 -6.30
CA ASP A 259 -14.65 3.80 -7.65
C ASP A 259 -13.17 4.16 -7.86
N ARG A 260 -12.50 4.77 -6.88
CA ARG A 260 -11.12 5.26 -7.03
C ARG A 260 -10.18 4.90 -5.89
N ILE A 261 -10.59 3.96 -5.04
CA ILE A 261 -9.77 3.43 -3.96
C ILE A 261 -9.27 2.02 -4.27
N LEU A 262 -8.02 1.75 -3.87
CA LEU A 262 -7.29 0.52 -4.17
C LEU A 262 -6.73 -0.11 -2.90
N TYR A 263 -6.79 -1.43 -2.80
CA TYR A 263 -6.05 -2.18 -1.78
C TYR A 263 -4.56 -2.27 -2.12
N GLY A 264 -3.70 -2.05 -1.13
CA GLY A 264 -2.27 -2.32 -1.22
C GLY A 264 -1.72 -2.64 0.17
N SER A 265 -0.89 -3.67 0.28
CA SER A 265 -0.31 -4.07 1.57
C SER A 265 0.87 -3.21 1.99
N ASP A 266 1.60 -2.66 1.02
CA ASP A 266 2.92 -2.08 1.21
C ASP A 266 3.94 -3.13 1.69
N TRP A 267 3.79 -4.41 1.30
CA TRP A 267 4.77 -5.44 1.62
C TRP A 267 6.07 -5.24 0.83
N PRO A 268 7.27 -5.42 1.42
CA PRO A 268 7.53 -5.84 2.79
C PRO A 268 7.68 -4.67 3.77
N ASN A 269 7.47 -3.40 3.38
CA ASN A 269 7.56 -2.25 4.31
C ASN A 269 6.68 -2.43 5.53
N SER A 270 5.48 -2.96 5.31
CA SER A 270 4.51 -3.25 6.36
C SER A 270 5.06 -4.15 7.46
N ASP A 271 6.02 -5.04 7.16
CA ASP A 271 6.63 -5.97 8.13
C ASP A 271 7.28 -5.25 9.32
N GLN A 272 7.69 -3.99 9.14
CA GLN A 272 8.26 -3.16 10.22
C GLN A 272 7.22 -2.73 11.26
N LEU A 273 5.94 -2.79 10.90
CA LEU A 273 4.83 -2.35 11.74
C LEU A 273 4.02 -3.54 12.21
N ARG A 274 3.52 -4.36 11.29
CA ARG A 274 2.68 -5.55 11.56
C ARG A 274 2.89 -6.61 10.47
N PRO A 275 2.66 -7.90 10.79
CA PRO A 275 2.56 -8.96 9.79
C PRO A 275 1.47 -8.68 8.73
N TYR A 276 1.62 -9.24 7.54
CA TYR A 276 0.70 -9.03 6.40
C TYR A 276 -0.74 -9.37 6.75
N GLU A 277 -0.97 -10.46 7.47
CA GLU A 277 -2.30 -10.92 7.89
C GLU A 277 -3.06 -9.87 8.70
N ASP A 278 -2.36 -9.10 9.53
CA ASP A 278 -2.97 -8.00 10.27
C ASP A 278 -3.31 -6.82 9.36
N VAL A 279 -2.45 -6.51 8.37
CA VAL A 279 -2.68 -5.43 7.39
C VAL A 279 -3.95 -5.71 6.62
N LEU A 280 -4.10 -6.94 6.15
CA LEU A 280 -5.29 -7.38 5.45
C LEU A 280 -6.51 -7.42 6.37
N ALA A 281 -6.40 -7.98 7.58
CA ALA A 281 -7.50 -8.09 8.53
C ALA A 281 -8.11 -6.72 8.88
N LEU A 282 -7.27 -5.69 9.06
CA LEU A 282 -7.73 -4.34 9.39
C LEU A 282 -8.63 -3.75 8.29
N VAL A 283 -8.22 -3.85 7.03
CA VAL A 283 -9.03 -3.33 5.91
C VAL A 283 -10.22 -4.24 5.63
N GLN A 284 -10.11 -5.55 5.83
CA GLN A 284 -11.25 -6.46 5.75
C GLN A 284 -12.31 -6.14 6.80
N GLU A 285 -11.91 -5.77 8.02
CA GLU A 285 -12.83 -5.27 9.06
C GLU A 285 -13.50 -3.97 8.62
N TYR A 286 -12.74 -3.03 8.05
CA TYR A 286 -13.27 -1.75 7.56
C TYR A 286 -14.30 -1.90 6.43
N PHE A 287 -14.09 -2.86 5.53
CA PHE A 287 -14.98 -3.14 4.40
C PHE A 287 -16.10 -4.14 4.73
N ARG A 288 -16.11 -4.75 5.92
CA ARG A 288 -17.13 -5.73 6.34
C ARG A 288 -18.54 -5.16 6.30
N ASP A 289 -18.70 -3.91 6.70
CA ASP A 289 -20.01 -3.24 6.80
C ASP A 289 -20.40 -2.53 5.48
N LYS A 290 -19.60 -2.66 4.43
CA LYS A 290 -19.87 -2.10 3.10
C LYS A 290 -20.49 -3.14 2.17
N SER A 291 -21.10 -2.70 1.07
CA SER A 291 -21.67 -3.64 0.09
C SER A 291 -20.59 -4.56 -0.51
N ALA A 292 -20.98 -5.77 -0.91
CA ALA A 292 -20.07 -6.70 -1.59
C ALA A 292 -19.44 -6.07 -2.85
N THR A 293 -20.22 -5.28 -3.61
CA THR A 293 -19.75 -4.56 -4.79
C THR A 293 -18.71 -3.50 -4.44
N THR A 294 -18.96 -2.69 -3.42
CA THR A 294 -18.02 -1.66 -2.93
C THR A 294 -16.69 -2.28 -2.53
N ALA A 295 -16.73 -3.41 -1.84
CA ALA A 295 -15.51 -4.07 -1.43
C ALA A 295 -14.80 -4.79 -2.58
N GLN A 296 -15.51 -5.38 -3.54
CA GLN A 296 -14.90 -5.89 -4.78
C GLN A 296 -14.22 -4.78 -5.58
N LYS A 297 -14.79 -3.56 -5.60
CA LYS A 297 -14.14 -2.38 -6.19
C LYS A 297 -12.79 -2.10 -5.54
N TYR A 298 -12.76 -2.03 -4.21
CA TYR A 298 -11.53 -1.81 -3.43
C TYR A 298 -10.49 -2.94 -3.59
N PHE A 299 -10.92 -4.19 -3.44
CA PHE A 299 -10.01 -5.34 -3.41
C PHE A 299 -9.48 -5.75 -4.78
N TRP A 300 -10.18 -5.46 -5.89
CA TRP A 300 -9.64 -5.79 -7.21
C TRP A 300 -10.18 -4.98 -8.39
N ARG A 301 -11.48 -4.66 -8.51
CA ARG A 301 -12.03 -4.11 -9.77
C ARG A 301 -11.42 -2.77 -10.15
N ASN A 302 -11.19 -1.90 -9.16
CA ASN A 302 -10.56 -0.60 -9.42
C ASN A 302 -9.10 -0.75 -9.87
N SER A 303 -8.40 -1.82 -9.47
CA SER A 303 -7.02 -2.05 -9.92
C SER A 303 -6.93 -2.32 -11.43
N VAL A 304 -7.93 -2.97 -12.01
CA VAL A 304 -8.03 -3.17 -13.47
C VAL A 304 -8.23 -1.81 -14.15
N ARG A 305 -9.09 -0.94 -13.59
CA ARG A 305 -9.35 0.40 -14.14
C ARG A 305 -8.14 1.33 -14.01
N ALA A 306 -7.42 1.27 -12.89
CA ALA A 306 -6.25 2.10 -12.65
C ALA A 306 -5.09 1.68 -13.57
N TYR A 307 -4.77 0.38 -13.61
CA TYR A 307 -3.52 -0.11 -14.20
C TYR A 307 -3.67 -0.85 -15.52
N GLY A 308 -4.88 -1.26 -15.91
CA GLY A 308 -5.12 -2.01 -17.15
C GLY A 308 -4.39 -3.36 -17.21
N TRP A 309 -4.09 -3.97 -16.05
CA TRP A 309 -3.46 -5.28 -16.01
C TRP A 309 -4.41 -6.36 -16.56
N VAL A 310 -3.84 -7.45 -17.07
CA VAL A 310 -4.59 -8.56 -17.69
C VAL A 310 -4.40 -9.84 -16.89
N LYS A 311 -5.43 -10.70 -16.90
CA LYS A 311 -5.42 -11.99 -16.21
C LYS A 311 -4.29 -12.89 -16.75
N ARG A 312 -3.49 -13.45 -15.84
CA ARG A 312 -2.35 -14.35 -16.09
C ARG A 312 -2.52 -15.75 -15.47
N ALA A 313 -3.43 -15.90 -14.51
CA ALA A 313 -3.69 -17.17 -13.83
C ALA A 313 -5.21 -17.37 -13.58
N PRO A 314 -5.70 -18.62 -13.54
CA PRO A 314 -7.13 -18.90 -13.30
C PRO A 314 -7.68 -18.31 -11.99
N SER A 315 -6.85 -18.23 -10.95
CA SER A 315 -7.21 -17.69 -9.62
C SER A 315 -7.46 -16.18 -9.61
N GLN A 316 -7.04 -15.45 -10.65
CA GLN A 316 -7.23 -14.01 -10.76
C GLN A 316 -8.63 -13.66 -11.24
N PRO A 317 -9.19 -12.53 -10.76
CA PRO A 317 -10.47 -12.05 -11.24
C PRO A 317 -10.34 -11.59 -12.69
N GLY A 318 -11.43 -11.72 -13.45
CA GLY A 318 -11.50 -11.39 -14.87
C GLY A 318 -12.85 -11.76 -15.42
#